data_AF-A0A1B8T8D6-F1
#
_entry.id   AF-A0A1B8T8D6-F1
#
_cell.length_a   1.000
_cell.length_b   1.000
_cell.length_c   1.000
_cell.angle_alpha   90.00
_cell.angle_beta   90.00
_cell.angle_gamma   90.00
#
_symmetry.space_group_name_H-M   'P 1'
#
loop_
_entity.id
_entity.type
_entity.pdbx_description
1 polymer ?
#
loop_
_entity_poly.entity_id
_entity_poly.type
_entity_poly.pdbx_seq_one_letter_code
_entity_poly.pdbx_strand_id
1 'polypeptide(L)'
;MARTLAKSKGRRESGTFAAIPHAVMDSEDFRTLSGGALKVLLGLLRQYRGANNGDLSATFASASEWGIGSKATLAKALEELQERDLIVRTREGRFIKPGGCCALYAITWRPIDPCDGKIELSPTTTPPRKFSLERAKHPVQKLYRQGTETVPMEA
;
A
#
# COMPACT_ATOMS: atom_id res chain seq x y z
N MET A 1 12.09 3.44 -21.10
CA MET A 1 11.17 4.34 -21.83
C MET A 1 9.78 4.24 -21.19
N ALA A 2 9.32 5.26 -20.47
CA ALA A 2 7.94 5.29 -19.97
C ALA A 2 6.98 5.53 -21.14
N ARG A 3 5.99 4.67 -21.34
CA ARG A 3 4.98 4.87 -22.40
C ARG A 3 4.07 6.04 -22.00
N THR A 4 4.29 7.23 -22.54
CA THR A 4 3.40 8.38 -22.32
C THR A 4 2.14 8.25 -23.19
N LEU A 5 1.17 7.46 -22.72
CA LEU A 5 -0.10 7.19 -23.43
C LEU A 5 -1.11 8.34 -23.33
N ALA A 6 -0.85 9.34 -22.48
CA ALA A 6 -1.80 10.40 -22.13
C ALA A 6 -2.06 11.42 -23.27
N LYS A 7 -1.17 11.55 -24.25
CA LYS A 7 -1.26 12.59 -25.29
C LYS A 7 -2.15 12.23 -26.49
N SER A 8 -2.55 10.96 -26.67
CA SER A 8 -3.36 10.54 -27.83
C SER A 8 -4.70 9.95 -27.39
N LYS A 9 -5.80 10.52 -27.89
CA LYS A 9 -7.17 10.04 -27.69
C LYS A 9 -7.26 8.55 -28.08
N GLY A 10 -7.79 7.71 -27.20
CA GLY A 10 -7.98 6.26 -27.46
C GLY A 10 -6.82 5.33 -27.11
N ARG A 11 -5.67 5.81 -26.59
CA ARG A 11 -4.57 4.95 -26.08
C ARG A 11 -4.54 4.78 -24.56
N ARG A 12 -5.50 5.35 -23.83
CA ARG A 12 -5.62 5.03 -22.39
C ARG A 12 -6.05 3.58 -22.28
N GLU A 13 -5.33 2.80 -21.47
CA GLU A 13 -5.80 1.49 -21.05
C GLU A 13 -7.22 1.63 -20.49
N SER A 14 -8.12 0.74 -20.88
CA SER A 14 -9.51 0.79 -20.44
C SER A 14 -9.59 0.40 -18.96
N GLY A 15 -10.02 1.33 -18.10
CA GLY A 15 -10.27 1.08 -16.69
C GLY A 15 -9.29 1.76 -15.73
N THR A 16 -9.44 1.45 -14.44
CA THR A 16 -8.58 1.95 -13.35
C THR A 16 -7.72 0.82 -12.81
N PHE A 17 -6.50 1.13 -12.40
CA PHE A 17 -5.56 0.17 -11.82
C PHE A 17 -5.11 0.60 -10.42
N ALA A 18 -4.79 -0.39 -9.59
CA ALA A 18 -4.06 -0.16 -8.34
C ALA A 18 -2.56 -0.17 -8.63
N ALA A 19 -1.83 0.85 -8.17
CA ALA A 19 -0.39 0.96 -8.37
C ALA A 19 0.35 0.95 -7.04
N ILE A 20 1.32 0.05 -6.93
CA ILE A 20 2.29 0.01 -5.83
C ILE A 20 3.66 0.39 -6.42
N PRO A 21 4.30 1.48 -5.97
CA PRO A 21 5.64 1.82 -6.43
C PRO A 21 6.65 0.72 -6.11
N HIS A 22 7.60 0.45 -7.01
CA HIS A 22 8.66 -0.53 -6.74
C HIS A 22 9.44 -0.22 -5.46
N ALA A 23 9.68 1.06 -5.14
CA ALA A 23 10.32 1.43 -3.88
C ALA A 23 9.56 0.96 -2.63
N VAL A 24 8.22 0.84 -2.71
CA VAL A 24 7.41 0.22 -1.64
C VAL A 24 7.58 -1.29 -1.69
N MET A 25 7.50 -1.92 -2.87
CA MET A 25 7.64 -3.37 -3.02
C MET A 25 9.02 -3.91 -2.62
N ASP A 26 10.06 -3.11 -2.80
CA ASP A 26 11.45 -3.45 -2.48
C ASP A 26 11.72 -3.33 -0.96
N SER A 27 10.87 -2.63 -0.21
CA SER A 27 11.04 -2.45 1.23
C SER A 27 10.94 -3.80 1.95
N GLU A 28 11.66 -3.94 3.06
CA GLU A 28 11.54 -5.14 3.89
C GLU A 28 10.11 -5.31 4.42
N ASP A 29 9.51 -4.20 4.86
CA ASP A 29 8.14 -4.16 5.38
C ASP A 29 7.10 -4.74 4.42
N PHE A 30 7.23 -4.47 3.12
CA PHE A 30 6.35 -5.06 2.12
C PHE A 30 6.69 -6.53 1.85
N ARG A 31 7.98 -6.85 1.71
CA ARG A 31 8.44 -8.22 1.37
C ARG A 31 8.13 -9.24 2.45
N THR A 32 8.08 -8.81 3.72
CA THR A 32 7.81 -9.70 4.86
C THR A 32 6.32 -9.78 5.25
N LEU A 33 5.43 -9.13 4.49
CA LEU A 33 4.00 -9.17 4.80
C LEU A 33 3.44 -10.59 4.79
N SER A 34 2.56 -10.88 5.75
CA SER A 34 1.71 -12.05 5.70
C SER A 34 0.77 -11.99 4.50
N GLY A 35 0.35 -13.17 4.02
CA GLY A 35 -0.60 -13.25 2.90
C GLY A 35 -1.95 -12.59 3.21
N GLY A 36 -2.36 -12.55 4.48
CA GLY A 36 -3.56 -11.85 4.92
C GLY A 36 -3.42 -10.33 4.82
N ALA A 37 -2.31 -9.79 5.32
CA ALA A 37 -1.99 -8.36 5.20
C ALA A 37 -1.86 -7.92 3.75
N LEU A 38 -1.19 -8.70 2.90
CA LEU A 38 -1.09 -8.40 1.47
C LEU A 38 -2.47 -8.33 0.79
N LYS A 39 -3.38 -9.28 1.07
CA LYS A 39 -4.76 -9.24 0.54
C LYS A 39 -5.53 -8.01 1.00
N VAL A 40 -5.44 -7.66 2.29
CA VAL A 40 -6.11 -6.47 2.85
C VAL A 40 -5.55 -5.20 2.21
N LEU A 41 -4.23 -5.10 2.04
CA LEU A 41 -3.58 -3.96 1.39
C LEU A 41 -4.07 -3.78 -0.06
N LEU A 42 -4.17 -4.87 -0.82
CA LEU A 42 -4.71 -4.84 -2.18
C LEU A 42 -6.20 -4.46 -2.21
N GLY A 43 -6.99 -4.93 -1.24
CA GLY A 43 -8.40 -4.54 -1.08
C GLY A 43 -8.58 -3.05 -0.78
N LEU A 44 -7.72 -2.47 0.06
CA LEU A 44 -7.69 -1.02 0.30
C LEU A 44 -7.25 -0.25 -0.95
N LEU A 45 -6.19 -0.70 -1.63
CA LEU A 45 -5.71 -0.09 -2.87
C LEU A 45 -6.76 -0.10 -3.98
N ARG A 46 -7.58 -1.15 -4.06
CA ARG A 46 -8.68 -1.24 -5.02
C ARG A 46 -9.76 -0.16 -4.81
N GLN A 47 -9.93 0.33 -3.58
CA GLN A 47 -10.88 1.41 -3.27
C GLN A 47 -10.33 2.80 -3.63
N TYR A 48 -9.02 2.95 -3.77
CA TYR A 48 -8.39 4.23 -4.05
C TYR A 48 -8.65 4.68 -5.50
N ARG A 49 -9.10 5.93 -5.67
CA ARG A 49 -9.49 6.55 -6.94
C ARG A 49 -8.69 7.81 -7.27
N GLY A 50 -7.66 8.12 -6.49
CA GLY A 50 -6.77 9.25 -6.71
C GLY A 50 -7.00 10.46 -5.79
N ALA A 51 -8.17 10.59 -5.18
CA ALA A 51 -8.57 11.75 -4.36
C ALA A 51 -9.36 11.36 -3.10
N ASN A 52 -9.19 10.12 -2.64
CA ASN A 52 -9.87 9.58 -1.45
C ASN A 52 -8.90 8.79 -0.53
N ASN A 53 -7.60 9.09 -0.57
CA ASN A 53 -6.64 8.46 0.31
C ASN A 53 -6.88 8.94 1.75
N GLY A 54 -7.46 8.07 2.57
CA GLY A 54 -7.97 8.41 3.90
C GLY A 54 -9.45 8.10 4.08
N ASP A 55 -10.18 7.81 3.00
CA ASP A 55 -11.54 7.25 3.02
C ASP A 55 -11.54 5.82 2.46
N LEU A 56 -10.57 5.01 2.91
CA LEU A 56 -10.48 3.58 2.60
C LEU A 56 -10.97 2.79 3.81
N SER A 57 -11.83 1.80 3.61
CA SER A 57 -12.39 1.02 4.72
C SER A 57 -12.12 -0.47 4.55
N ALA A 58 -11.94 -1.18 5.65
CA ALA A 58 -11.80 -2.63 5.67
C ALA A 58 -12.84 -3.22 6.62
N THR A 59 -14.12 -3.09 6.26
CA THR A 59 -15.19 -3.76 7.00
C THR A 59 -15.08 -5.28 6.83
N PHE A 60 -15.63 -6.05 7.77
CA PHE A 60 -15.60 -7.51 7.63
C PHE A 60 -16.33 -8.00 6.37
N ALA A 61 -17.43 -7.34 5.97
CA ALA A 61 -18.12 -7.65 4.73
C ALA A 61 -17.21 -7.48 3.50
N SER A 62 -16.54 -6.33 3.39
CA SER A 62 -15.56 -6.08 2.31
C SER A 62 -14.40 -7.07 2.36
N ALA A 63 -13.88 -7.37 3.56
CA ALA A 63 -12.78 -8.32 3.71
C ALA A 63 -13.18 -9.75 3.31
N SER A 64 -14.42 -10.16 3.56
CA SER A 64 -14.94 -11.46 3.10
C SER A 64 -14.99 -11.54 1.58
N GLU A 65 -15.37 -10.46 0.89
CA GLU A 65 -15.30 -10.38 -0.58
C GLU A 65 -13.85 -10.49 -1.10
N TRP A 66 -12.86 -10.08 -0.31
CA TRP A 66 -11.44 -10.24 -0.62
C TRP A 66 -10.88 -11.64 -0.24
N GLY A 67 -11.74 -12.53 0.26
CA GLY A 67 -11.37 -13.88 0.67
C GLY A 67 -10.72 -13.97 2.05
N ILE A 68 -11.00 -13.03 2.96
CA ILE A 68 -10.64 -13.13 4.38
C ILE A 68 -11.78 -13.77 5.17
N GLY A 69 -11.54 -14.98 5.67
CA GLY A 69 -12.58 -15.80 6.30
C GLY A 69 -12.91 -15.47 7.76
N SER A 70 -12.13 -14.62 8.44
CA SER A 70 -12.38 -14.32 9.86
C SER A 70 -12.07 -12.88 10.25
N LYS A 71 -12.80 -12.36 11.24
CA LYS A 71 -12.55 -11.03 11.84
C LYS A 71 -11.18 -10.95 12.51
N ALA A 72 -10.74 -12.05 13.13
CA ALA A 72 -9.43 -12.11 13.78
C ALA A 72 -8.29 -11.99 12.75
N THR A 73 -8.40 -12.65 11.60
CA THR A 73 -7.42 -12.51 10.51
C THR A 73 -7.38 -11.08 9.96
N LEU A 74 -8.54 -10.46 9.77
CA LEU A 74 -8.64 -9.07 9.34
C LEU A 74 -7.98 -8.11 10.34
N ALA A 75 -8.26 -8.28 11.64
CA ALA A 75 -7.69 -7.45 12.69
C ALA A 75 -6.16 -7.55 12.71
N LYS A 76 -5.61 -8.77 12.71
CA LYS A 76 -4.15 -9.01 12.65
C LYS A 76 -3.51 -8.43 11.38
N ALA A 77 -4.17 -8.57 10.24
CA ALA A 77 -3.70 -8.01 8.98
C ALA A 77 -3.65 -6.47 9.01
N LEU A 78 -4.67 -5.82 9.57
CA LEU A 78 -4.68 -4.36 9.71
C LEU A 78 -3.64 -3.87 10.73
N GLU A 79 -3.46 -4.59 11.83
CA GLU A 79 -2.42 -4.33 12.84
C GLU A 79 -1.04 -4.40 12.21
N GLU A 80 -0.72 -5.51 11.53
CA GLU A 80 0.55 -5.69 10.81
C GLU A 80 0.81 -4.56 9.79
N LEU A 81 -0.18 -4.18 8.99
CA LEU A 81 -0.02 -3.09 8.03
C LEU A 81 0.23 -1.72 8.68
N GLN A 82 -0.30 -1.49 9.88
CA GLN A 82 -0.06 -0.27 10.66
C GLN A 82 1.31 -0.31 11.33
N GLU A 83 1.70 -1.43 11.94
CA GLU A 83 3.05 -1.63 12.54
C GLU A 83 4.17 -1.46 11.52
N ARG A 84 3.90 -1.82 10.26
CA ARG A 84 4.82 -1.70 9.13
C ARG A 84 4.77 -0.34 8.43
N ASP A 85 3.99 0.61 8.94
CA ASP A 85 3.78 1.94 8.35
C ASP A 85 3.42 1.89 6.85
N LEU A 86 2.69 0.86 6.41
CA LEU A 86 2.18 0.76 5.04
C LEU A 86 0.80 1.41 4.91
N ILE A 87 0.03 1.37 5.99
CA ILE A 87 -1.22 2.12 6.14
C ILE A 87 -1.21 2.91 7.45
N VAL A 88 -2.02 3.96 7.50
CA VAL A 88 -2.33 4.68 8.73
C VAL A 88 -3.84 4.76 8.90
N ARG A 89 -4.32 4.66 10.14
CA ARG A 89 -5.73 4.86 10.46
C ARG A 89 -6.05 6.35 10.44
N THR A 90 -7.00 6.76 9.62
CA THR A 90 -7.42 8.15 9.45
C THR A 90 -8.69 8.49 10.23
N ARG A 91 -9.47 7.49 10.64
CA ARG A 91 -10.60 7.64 11.56
C ARG A 91 -10.76 6.38 12.42
N GLU A 92 -11.07 6.57 13.70
CA GLU A 92 -11.40 5.46 14.60
C GLU A 92 -12.76 4.80 14.29
N GLY A 93 -12.79 3.48 14.44
CA GLY A 93 -14.04 2.72 14.37
C GLY A 93 -14.85 2.88 15.65
N ARG A 94 -16.14 3.23 15.54
CA ARG A 94 -17.06 3.33 16.68
C ARG A 94 -18.18 2.31 16.52
N PHE A 95 -18.35 1.45 17.51
CA PHE A 95 -19.39 0.41 17.53
C PHE A 95 -20.51 0.76 18.52
N ILE A 96 -21.05 1.99 18.42
CA ILE A 96 -22.10 2.52 19.32
C ILE A 96 -23.42 2.76 18.57
N LYS A 97 -24.53 2.88 19.32
CA LYS A 97 -25.86 3.24 18.80
C LYS A 97 -26.46 4.39 19.62
N PRO A 98 -26.87 5.52 19.01
CA PRO A 98 -26.63 5.93 17.62
C PRO A 98 -25.16 6.35 17.38
N GLY A 99 -24.75 6.49 16.11
CA GLY A 99 -23.44 7.09 15.77
C GLY A 99 -22.28 6.13 15.51
N GLY A 100 -22.55 4.83 15.29
CA GLY A 100 -21.52 3.88 14.87
C GLY A 100 -20.94 4.19 13.49
N CYS A 101 -19.63 3.99 13.33
CA CYS A 101 -18.91 4.18 12.08
C CYS A 101 -17.74 3.20 11.95
N CYS A 102 -17.37 2.85 10.72
CA CYS A 102 -16.16 2.06 10.47
C CYS A 102 -14.90 2.90 10.60
N ALA A 103 -13.80 2.22 10.94
CA ALA A 103 -12.46 2.80 10.84
C ALA A 103 -12.13 3.09 9.37
N LEU A 104 -11.40 4.18 9.16
CA LEU A 104 -10.86 4.56 7.85
C LEU A 104 -9.34 4.50 7.86
N TYR A 105 -8.77 4.29 6.68
CA TYR A 105 -7.35 4.12 6.47
C TYR A 105 -6.85 4.91 5.26
N ALA A 106 -5.55 5.20 5.25
CA ALA A 106 -4.80 5.75 4.12
C ALA A 106 -3.55 4.91 3.87
N ILE A 107 -3.12 4.80 2.60
CA ILE A 107 -1.79 4.28 2.26
C ILE A 107 -0.74 5.37 2.49
N THR A 108 0.44 5.00 2.99
CA THR A 108 1.44 5.97 3.49
C THR A 108 2.37 6.53 2.41
N TRP A 109 2.44 5.91 1.23
CA TRP A 109 3.22 6.41 0.09
C TRP A 109 2.43 7.37 -0.83
N ARG A 110 1.23 7.77 -0.43
CA ARG A 110 0.44 8.85 -1.04
C ARG A 110 0.09 9.92 0.00
N PRO A 111 -0.11 11.19 -0.40
CA PRO A 111 -0.65 12.21 0.50
C PRO A 111 -2.04 11.81 0.99
N ILE A 112 -2.42 12.25 2.20
CA ILE A 112 -3.75 12.03 2.77
C ILE A 112 -4.68 13.14 2.26
N ASP A 113 -5.78 12.75 1.62
CA ASP A 113 -6.76 13.66 1.05
C ASP A 113 -7.72 14.20 2.12
N PRO A 114 -8.37 15.37 1.92
CA PRO A 114 -9.33 15.92 2.87
C PRO A 114 -10.58 15.08 3.15
N CYS A 115 -10.96 14.21 2.20
CA CYS A 115 -12.05 13.23 2.34
C CYS A 115 -13.34 13.81 2.95
N ASP A 116 -13.75 15.01 2.51
CA ASP A 116 -14.96 15.71 2.94
C ASP A 116 -15.13 15.84 4.47
N GLY A 117 -14.02 15.93 5.22
CA GLY A 117 -14.04 16.03 6.67
C GLY A 117 -14.41 14.73 7.40
N LYS A 118 -14.43 13.59 6.70
CA LYS A 118 -14.68 12.28 7.31
C LYS A 118 -13.52 11.76 8.16
N ILE A 119 -12.33 12.31 7.97
CA ILE A 119 -11.10 11.87 8.62
C ILE A 119 -10.82 12.71 9.88
N GLU A 120 -10.23 12.06 10.88
CA GLU A 120 -9.80 12.67 12.14
C GLU A 120 -8.34 13.15 12.06
N LEU A 121 -7.58 12.68 11.06
CA LEU A 121 -6.23 13.19 10.76
C LEU A 121 -6.27 14.44 9.86
N SER A 122 -5.29 15.31 10.04
CA SER A 122 -5.10 16.46 9.14
C SER A 122 -4.67 15.99 7.73
N PRO A 123 -5.25 16.54 6.65
CA PRO A 123 -4.83 16.23 5.30
C PRO A 123 -3.36 16.60 5.09
N THR A 124 -2.66 15.87 4.21
CA THR A 124 -1.24 16.11 3.96
C THR A 124 -0.98 16.45 2.50
N THR A 125 -0.03 17.36 2.25
CA THR A 125 0.44 17.65 0.88
C THR A 125 1.51 16.66 0.43
N THR A 126 2.25 16.08 1.38
CA THR A 126 3.27 15.07 1.10
C THR A 126 2.88 13.71 1.66
N PRO A 127 3.34 12.59 1.04
CA PRO A 127 3.15 11.26 1.62
C PRO A 127 3.69 11.17 3.05
N PRO A 128 2.96 10.53 3.98
CA PRO A 128 3.45 10.26 5.33
C PRO A 128 4.80 9.53 5.35
N ARG A 129 4.99 8.56 4.44
CA ARG A 129 6.22 7.76 4.32
C ARG A 129 6.86 7.91 2.94
N LYS A 130 8.19 8.11 2.91
CA LYS A 130 8.97 8.41 1.70
C LYS A 130 9.99 7.31 1.41
N PHE A 131 9.50 6.16 0.94
CA PHE A 131 10.30 4.96 0.63
C PHE A 131 11.51 5.20 -0.28
N SER A 132 11.43 6.13 -1.23
CA SER A 132 12.55 6.47 -2.11
C SER A 132 13.74 7.07 -1.34
N LEU A 133 13.49 7.81 -0.27
CA LEU A 133 14.52 8.40 0.59
C LEU A 133 15.11 7.37 1.55
N GLU A 134 14.31 6.43 2.03
CA GLU A 134 14.76 5.32 2.88
C GLU A 134 15.75 4.42 2.13
N ARG A 135 15.43 4.08 0.87
CA ARG A 135 16.32 3.31 0.00
C ARG A 135 17.67 3.99 -0.23
N ALA A 136 17.72 5.32 -0.25
CA ALA A 136 19.00 6.04 -0.39
C ALA A 136 19.90 5.88 0.85
N LYS A 137 19.33 5.66 2.03
CA LYS A 137 20.06 5.44 3.29
C LYS A 137 20.52 4.00 3.46
N HIS A 138 19.78 3.04 2.88
CA HIS A 138 20.11 1.62 2.90
C HIS A 138 20.14 1.08 1.45
N PRO A 139 21.21 1.34 0.69
CA PRO A 139 21.32 0.84 -0.66
C PRO A 139 21.25 -0.68 -0.62
N VAL A 140 20.26 -1.26 -1.32
CA VAL A 140 20.20 -2.70 -1.56
C VAL A 140 21.55 -3.09 -2.15
N GLN A 141 22.34 -3.89 -1.40
CA GLN A 141 23.54 -4.50 -1.93
C GLN A 141 23.10 -5.26 -3.17
N LYS A 142 23.50 -4.78 -4.35
CA LYS A 142 23.38 -5.57 -5.58
C LYS A 142 24.15 -6.85 -5.27
N LEU A 143 23.45 -7.97 -5.07
CA LEU A 143 24.09 -9.27 -5.22
C LEU A 143 24.49 -9.35 -6.69
N TYR A 144 25.70 -8.91 -6.99
CA TYR A 144 26.39 -9.38 -8.17
C TYR A 144 26.51 -10.90 -7.94
N ARG A 145 25.62 -11.64 -8.60
CA ARG A 145 25.72 -13.09 -8.76
C ARG A 145 27.13 -13.30 -9.31
N GLN A 146 28.04 -13.78 -8.48
CA GLN A 146 29.47 -13.85 -8.76
C GLN A 146 29.66 -14.28 -10.21
N GLY A 147 30.31 -13.43 -11.01
CA GLY A 147 30.77 -13.82 -12.32
C GLY A 147 31.62 -15.07 -12.12
N THR A 148 31.26 -16.15 -12.80
CA THR A 148 32.03 -17.39 -12.78
C THR A 148 33.47 -17.07 -13.11
N GLU A 149 34.37 -17.19 -12.14
CA GLU A 149 35.80 -17.26 -12.38
C GLU A 149 36.08 -18.52 -13.22
N THR A 150 36.64 -18.31 -14.41
CA THR A 150 37.34 -19.38 -15.12
C THR A 150 38.83 -19.25 -14.81
N VAL A 151 39.37 -20.23 -14.09
CA VAL A 151 40.81 -20.40 -13.82
C VAL A 151 41.14 -21.88 -14.10
N PRO A 152 42.37 -22.24 -14.49
CA PRO A 152 43.11 -21.92 -15.71
C PRO A 152 43.22 -23.18 -16.61
N MET A 153 43.89 -23.10 -17.76
CA MET A 153 44.51 -24.31 -18.34
C MET A 153 46.00 -24.03 -18.54
N GLU A 154 46.82 -24.62 -17.66
CA GLU A 154 48.27 -24.64 -17.77
C GLU A 154 48.70 -25.44 -19.00
N ALA A 155 49.74 -24.96 -19.67
CA ALA A 155 50.70 -25.75 -20.44
C ALA A 155 52.08 -25.08 -20.32
#